data_AF-A0A7J2JX34-F1
#
_entry.id   AF-A0A7J2JX34-F1
#
_cell.length_a   1.000
_cell.length_b   1.000
_cell.length_c   1.000
_cell.angle_alpha   90.00
_cell.angle_beta   90.00
_cell.angle_gamma   90.00
#
_symmetry.space_group_name_H-M   'P 1'
#
loop_
_entity.id
_entity.type
_entity.pdbx_description
1 polymer ?
#
loop_
_entity_poly.entity_id
_entity_poly.type
_entity_poly.pdbx_seq_one_letter_code
_entity_poly.pdbx_strand_id
1 'polypeptide(L)'
;SRARGEWRPWSDTDVVIVVEQDEKRLPFNEDALAVCLEPRVFRPEELLRALRELRLTALEAGDHGIPIYDDGFWPRFKAEFDRIKRLYGLERGDVGWVVRKPEGHAHP
;
A
#
# COMPACT_ATOMS: atom_id res chain seq x y z
N SER A 1 -9.77 1.18 -5.46
CA SER A 1 -10.52 1.10 -6.75
C SER A 1 -10.12 2.20 -7.72
N ARG A 2 -9.96 3.45 -7.27
CA ARG A 2 -9.58 4.61 -8.13
C ARG A 2 -8.29 4.39 -8.91
N ALA A 3 -7.24 3.91 -8.26
CA ALA A 3 -5.97 3.62 -8.93
C ALA A 3 -6.09 2.55 -10.04
N ARG A 4 -7.10 1.67 -9.98
CA ARG A 4 -7.37 0.66 -11.01
C ARG A 4 -8.35 1.12 -12.10
N GLY A 5 -8.99 2.30 -11.94
CA GLY A 5 -10.03 2.76 -12.84
C GLY A 5 -11.41 2.09 -12.67
N GLU A 6 -11.61 1.32 -11.60
CA GLU A 6 -12.82 0.51 -11.34
C GLU A 6 -13.74 1.14 -10.28
N TRP A 7 -13.56 2.43 -9.99
CA TRP A 7 -14.28 3.11 -8.93
C TRP A 7 -15.74 3.35 -9.31
N ARG A 8 -16.59 3.44 -8.29
CA ARG A 8 -18.02 3.75 -8.40
C ARG A 8 -18.32 5.03 -7.62
N PRO A 9 -19.46 5.71 -7.82
CA PRO A 9 -19.78 6.96 -7.12
C PRO A 9 -19.72 6.88 -5.58
N TRP A 10 -19.89 5.70 -5.01
CA TRP A 10 -19.82 5.44 -3.57
C TRP A 10 -18.47 4.86 -3.11
N SER A 11 -17.48 4.77 -4.00
CA SER A 11 -16.13 4.33 -3.63
C SER A 11 -15.42 5.41 -2.82
N ASP A 12 -14.75 4.95 -1.78
CA ASP A 12 -13.72 5.68 -1.05
C ASP A 12 -12.52 6.04 -1.94
N THR A 13 -11.67 6.92 -1.39
CA THR A 13 -10.39 7.31 -1.96
C THR A 13 -9.28 6.97 -0.99
N ASP A 14 -8.73 5.77 -1.08
CA ASP A 14 -7.52 5.42 -0.36
C ASP A 14 -6.34 6.28 -0.82
N VAL A 15 -5.73 7.03 0.10
CA VAL A 15 -4.46 7.72 -0.15
C VAL A 15 -3.45 7.33 0.92
N VAL A 16 -2.30 6.85 0.48
CA VAL A 16 -1.16 6.59 1.36
C VAL A 16 -0.24 7.80 1.29
N ILE A 17 -0.01 8.44 2.43
CA ILE A 17 0.89 9.59 2.57
C ILE A 17 2.11 9.10 3.33
N VAL A 18 3.28 9.27 2.72
CA VAL A 18 4.56 8.92 3.34
C VAL A 18 5.33 10.19 3.62
N VAL A 19 5.67 10.44 4.88
CA VAL A 19 6.29 11.69 5.30
C VAL A 19 7.16 11.47 6.55
N GLU A 20 8.33 12.11 6.57
CA GLU A 20 9.23 12.12 7.72
C GLU A 20 8.77 13.15 8.76
N GLN A 21 7.69 12.86 9.47
CA GLN A 21 7.20 13.68 10.57
C GLN A 21 6.59 12.85 11.68
N ASP A 22 6.56 13.43 12.88
CA ASP A 22 6.01 12.76 14.05
C ASP A 22 4.49 12.84 14.12
N GLU A 23 3.94 13.99 13.75
CA GLU A 23 2.49 14.22 13.72
C GLU A 23 1.88 13.60 12.46
N LYS A 24 0.88 12.74 12.64
CA LYS A 24 0.21 12.04 11.53
C LYS A 24 -1.23 12.50 11.35
N ARG A 25 -1.71 13.37 12.23
CA ARG A 25 -3.04 13.92 12.16
C ARG A 25 -3.12 14.96 11.04
N LEU A 26 -4.05 14.75 10.14
CA LEU A 26 -4.38 15.71 9.10
C LEU A 26 -5.50 16.63 9.59
N PRO A 27 -5.50 17.91 9.19
CA PRO A 27 -6.61 18.81 9.45
C PRO A 27 -7.87 18.34 8.72
N PHE A 28 -9.04 18.74 9.23
CA PHE A 28 -10.29 18.57 8.50
C PHE A 28 -10.27 19.41 7.20
N ASN A 29 -10.82 18.85 6.13
CA ASN A 29 -10.89 19.49 4.83
C ASN A 29 -12.20 19.05 4.11
N GLU A 30 -13.02 20.02 3.70
CA GLU A 30 -14.32 19.75 3.06
C GLU A 30 -14.17 19.11 1.68
N ASP A 31 -13.16 19.49 0.90
CA ASP A 31 -12.88 18.89 -0.41
C ASP A 31 -12.45 17.42 -0.26
N ALA A 32 -11.66 17.12 0.78
CA ALA A 32 -11.28 15.75 1.13
C ALA A 32 -12.52 14.91 1.49
N LEU A 33 -13.47 15.49 2.24
CA LEU A 33 -14.74 14.83 2.55
C LEU A 33 -15.59 14.62 1.29
N ALA A 34 -15.65 15.60 0.39
CA ALA A 34 -16.43 15.54 -0.84
C ALA A 34 -16.00 14.40 -1.77
N VAL A 35 -14.75 13.93 -1.66
CA VAL A 35 -14.22 12.79 -2.42
C VAL A 35 -14.12 11.51 -1.60
N CYS A 36 -14.66 11.46 -0.37
CA CYS A 36 -14.51 10.33 0.55
C CYS A 36 -13.03 9.92 0.73
N LEU A 37 -12.16 10.91 0.98
CA LEU A 37 -10.73 10.68 1.19
C LEU A 37 -10.49 9.89 2.47
N GLU A 38 -9.80 8.76 2.34
CA GLU A 38 -9.31 7.94 3.45
C GLU A 38 -7.77 7.97 3.47
N PRO A 39 -7.19 8.96 4.15
CA PRO A 39 -5.74 9.07 4.24
C PRO A 39 -5.17 8.09 5.25
N ARG A 40 -4.09 7.41 4.88
CA ARG A 40 -3.26 6.60 5.78
C ARG A 40 -1.84 7.16 5.75
N VAL A 41 -1.44 7.75 6.87
CA VAL A 41 -0.16 8.43 7.01
C VAL A 41 0.86 7.48 7.64
N PHE A 42 2.02 7.33 7.00
CA PHE A 42 3.14 6.53 7.47
C PHE A 42 4.43 7.34 7.44
N ARG A 43 5.35 7.05 8.35
CA ARG A 43 6.77 7.30 8.10
C ARG A 43 7.31 6.28 7.09
N PRO A 44 8.38 6.59 6.34
CA PRO A 44 8.99 5.66 5.38
C PRO A 44 9.22 4.25 5.95
N GLU A 45 9.81 4.15 7.14
CA GLU A 45 10.15 2.88 7.80
C GLU A 45 8.91 2.11 8.24
N GLU A 46 7.85 2.83 8.60
CA GLU A 46 6.59 2.22 9.05
C GLU A 46 5.84 1.59 7.88
N LEU A 47 5.83 2.22 6.71
CA LEU A 47 5.23 1.62 5.53
C LEU A 47 6.04 0.42 5.05
N LEU A 48 7.37 0.50 5.04
CA LEU A 48 8.24 -0.65 4.75
C LEU A 48 8.04 -1.78 5.77
N ARG A 49 7.85 -1.45 7.05
CA ARG A 49 7.52 -2.43 8.09
C ARG A 49 6.14 -3.05 7.86
N ALA A 50 5.13 -2.25 7.56
CA ALA A 50 3.77 -2.71 7.24
C ALA A 50 3.78 -3.69 6.06
N LEU A 51 4.62 -3.41 5.06
CA LEU A 51 4.82 -4.30 3.92
C LEU A 51 5.46 -5.65 4.33
N ARG A 52 6.49 -5.62 5.18
CA ARG A 52 7.11 -6.84 5.74
C ARG A 52 6.17 -7.65 6.64
N GLU A 53 5.25 -6.97 7.32
CA GLU A 53 4.18 -7.58 8.12
C GLU A 53 2.97 -8.02 7.26
N LEU A 54 3.07 -7.93 5.93
CA LEU A 54 2.01 -8.30 4.99
C LEU A 54 0.67 -7.56 5.23
N ARG A 55 0.74 -6.31 5.73
CA ARG A 55 -0.46 -5.51 5.94
C ARG A 55 -1.10 -5.15 4.61
N LEU A 56 -2.40 -5.38 4.50
CA LEU A 56 -3.16 -5.19 3.25
C LEU A 56 -2.98 -3.80 2.65
N THR A 57 -3.02 -2.73 3.46
CA THR A 57 -2.77 -1.36 2.97
C THR A 57 -1.47 -1.24 2.18
N ALA A 58 -0.38 -1.82 2.69
CA ALA A 58 0.93 -1.75 2.05
C ALA A 58 1.01 -2.67 0.82
N LEU A 59 0.36 -3.83 0.86
CA LEU A 59 0.28 -4.73 -0.29
C LEU A 59 -0.55 -4.14 -1.44
N GLU A 60 -1.72 -3.57 -1.15
CA GLU A 60 -2.55 -2.88 -2.15
C GLU A 60 -1.82 -1.66 -2.72
N ALA A 61 -1.13 -0.87 -1.88
CA ALA A 61 -0.31 0.24 -2.35
C ALA A 61 0.83 -0.26 -3.26
N GLY A 62 1.50 -1.35 -2.90
CA GLY A 62 2.54 -1.95 -3.72
C GLY A 62 2.05 -2.48 -5.07
N ASP A 63 0.87 -3.08 -5.14
CA ASP A 63 0.37 -3.72 -6.36
C ASP A 63 -0.41 -2.77 -7.27
N HIS A 64 -1.21 -1.88 -6.69
CA HIS A 64 -2.13 -1.01 -7.43
C HIS A 64 -1.84 0.49 -7.26
N GLY A 65 -0.97 0.88 -6.32
CA GLY A 65 -0.70 2.28 -6.05
C GLY A 65 -0.12 3.00 -7.27
N ILE A 66 -0.63 4.21 -7.51
CA ILE A 66 -0.10 5.14 -8.50
C ILE A 66 0.53 6.30 -7.75
N PRO A 67 1.81 6.65 -7.99
CA PRO A 67 2.44 7.79 -7.36
C PRO A 67 1.81 9.09 -7.89
N ILE A 68 1.25 9.89 -6.99
CA ILE A 68 0.76 11.25 -7.28
C ILE A 68 1.89 12.28 -7.10
N TYR A 69 2.73 12.05 -6.07
CA TYR A 69 3.94 12.79 -5.76
C TYR A 69 4.98 11.79 -5.23
N ASP A 70 6.24 11.99 -5.61
CA ASP A 70 7.37 11.22 -5.09
C ASP A 70 8.64 12.08 -5.12
N ASP A 71 9.41 12.01 -4.04
CA ASP A 71 10.73 12.63 -3.87
C ASP A 71 11.87 11.59 -3.79
N GLY A 72 11.60 10.34 -4.16
CA GLY A 72 12.58 9.25 -4.27
C GLY A 72 12.26 8.03 -3.40
N PHE A 73 11.19 8.07 -2.60
CA PHE A 73 10.78 6.94 -1.76
C PHE A 73 10.10 5.83 -2.58
N TRP A 74 9.29 6.17 -3.58
CA TRP A 74 8.45 5.21 -4.30
C TRP A 74 9.23 4.08 -4.99
N PRO A 75 10.33 4.32 -5.72
CA PRO A 75 11.13 3.25 -6.31
C PRO A 75 11.67 2.27 -5.27
N ARG A 76 12.10 2.76 -4.09
CA ARG A 76 12.57 1.94 -2.97
C ARG A 76 11.46 1.07 -2.41
N PHE A 77 10.27 1.64 -2.21
CA PHE A 77 9.11 0.90 -1.74
C PHE A 77 8.68 -0.19 -2.73
N LYS A 78 8.63 0.12 -4.03
CA LYS A 78 8.33 -0.86 -5.09
C LYS A 78 9.34 -1.99 -5.14
N ALA A 79 10.64 -1.69 -5.03
CA ALA A 79 11.68 -2.71 -4.97
C ALA A 79 11.51 -3.66 -3.77
N GLU A 80 11.17 -3.12 -2.59
CA GLU A 80 10.88 -3.93 -1.41
C GLU A 80 9.60 -4.76 -1.59
N PHE A 81 8.56 -4.20 -2.20
CA PHE A 81 7.32 -4.93 -2.51
C PHE A 81 7.59 -6.12 -3.42
N ASP A 82 8.34 -5.92 -4.50
CA ASP A 82 8.70 -6.99 -5.44
C ASP A 82 9.56 -8.06 -4.76
N ARG A 83 10.46 -7.67 -3.84
CA ARG A 83 11.26 -8.61 -3.03
C ARG A 83 10.36 -9.45 -2.13
N ILE A 84 9.43 -8.84 -1.40
CA ILE A 84 8.48 -9.52 -0.50
C ILE A 84 7.54 -10.44 -1.28
N LYS A 85 7.03 -9.98 -2.43
CA LYS A 85 6.19 -10.77 -3.34
C LYS A 85 6.89 -12.05 -3.78
N ARG A 86 8.17 -11.98 -4.15
CA ARG A 86 8.99 -13.16 -4.48
C ARG A 86 9.29 -14.03 -3.27
N LEU A 87 9.69 -13.44 -2.15
CA LEU A 87 10.11 -14.16 -0.94
C LEU A 87 9.01 -15.06 -0.39
N TYR A 88 7.77 -14.56 -0.36
CA TYR A 88 6.63 -15.30 0.18
C TYR A 88 5.79 -15.99 -0.89
N GLY A 89 6.14 -15.88 -2.18
CA GLY A 89 5.32 -16.37 -3.27
C GLY A 89 3.90 -15.77 -3.23
N LEU A 90 3.82 -14.45 -3.06
CA LEU A 90 2.52 -13.75 -3.00
C LEU A 90 1.90 -13.68 -4.38
N GLU A 91 0.71 -14.24 -4.49
CA GLU A 91 -0.11 -14.19 -5.69
C GLU A 91 -1.41 -13.44 -5.41
N ARG A 92 -1.88 -12.71 -6.42
CA ARG A 92 -3.20 -12.06 -6.37
C ARG A 92 -4.26 -13.08 -6.74
N GLY A 93 -5.17 -13.35 -5.82
CA GLY A 93 -6.42 -14.07 -6.08
C GLY A 93 -7.60 -13.11 -6.27
N ASP A 94 -8.79 -13.67 -6.48
CA ASP A 94 -10.01 -12.90 -6.75
C ASP A 94 -10.42 -11.97 -5.60
N VAL A 95 -10.18 -12.39 -4.35
CA VAL A 95 -10.63 -11.69 -3.15
C VAL A 95 -9.47 -11.04 -2.37
N GLY A 96 -8.21 -11.34 -2.72
CA GLY A 96 -7.06 -10.81 -1.98
C GLY A 96 -5.74 -11.50 -2.30
N TRP A 97 -4.86 -11.57 -1.30
CA TRP A 97 -3.52 -12.12 -1.43
C TRP A 97 -3.45 -13.56 -0.94
N VAL A 98 -2.73 -14.41 -1.68
CA VAL A 98 -2.48 -15.81 -1.32
C VAL A 98 -0.97 -16.01 -1.22
N VAL A 99 -0.54 -16.71 -0.17
CA VAL A 99 0.83 -17.19 -0.02
C VAL A 99 0.90 -18.58 -0.67
N ARG A 100 1.57 -18.70 -1.81
CA ARG A 100 1.95 -20.00 -2.35
C ARG A 100 3.39 -20.27 -1.94
N LYS A 101 3.61 -21.27 -1.09
CA LYS A 101 4.97 -21.72 -0.79
C LYS A 101 5.66 -22.05 -2.12
N PRO A 102 6.86 -21.51 -2.40
CA PRO A 102 7.70 -22.11 -3.41
C PRO A 102 7.96 -23.55 -2.97
N GLU A 103 7.68 -24.53 -3.84
CA GLU A 103 8.03 -25.92 -3.58
C GLU A 103 9.52 -25.98 -3.21
N GLY A 104 9.84 -26.41 -1.98
CA GLY A 104 11.20 -26.73 -1.58
C GLY A 104 11.89 -25.89 -0.52
N HIS A 105 11.22 -25.01 0.23
CA HIS A 105 11.84 -24.41 1.45
C HIS A 105 11.12 -24.86 2.72
N ALA A 106 11.62 -25.98 3.26
CA ALA A 106 11.48 -26.27 4.69
C ALA A 106 12.26 -25.20 5.45
N HIS A 107 11.60 -24.50 6.38
CA HIS A 107 12.31 -23.72 7.38
C HIS A 107 12.46 -24.55 8.66
N PRO A 108 13.59 -24.41 9.38
CA PRO A 108 13.87 -25.06 10.65
C PRO A 108 12.89 -24.64 11.76
#